data_AF-A0A497HVD7-F1
#
_entry.id   AF-A0A497HVD7-F1
#
_cell.length_a   1.000
_cell.length_b   1.000
_cell.length_c   1.000
_cell.angle_alpha   90.00
_cell.angle_beta   90.00
_cell.angle_gamma   90.00
#
_symmetry.space_group_name_H-M   'P 1'
#
loop_
_entity.id
_entity.type
_entity.pdbx_description
1 polymer ?
#
loop_
_entity_poly.entity_id
_entity_poly.type
_entity_poly.pdbx_seq_one_letter_code
_entity_poly.pdbx_strand_id
1 'polypeptide(L)'
;MPRKRKIKVEWEDTKAEKKGRRAKKAVFEPEEPEAVMEPEMEEVVETVEEPLEEMVEEAPVKEKAEKGARERARMPTPKGWDEIEKEKEELLKLYDEVESLRRELIRKEEEILKKAEEHFREHLLKLEKEKEDVDYERKRLEREAEDIKMRREDLLKEIKELEEERKRFLKLRDEIEKEKLSFERLKEELEAERKELEKKKSVLDGREATLFEEKDRLRKEKEAFEKEREEVEALKAELERERGELERRREMLEREREDLRKKEEEFQKQLEEFEENYREYRRGMMEVEKKMEEAQALLDDVERRESALEEERRRLEEERRALREERAALEKERGEIEAEKKDMEAEKALLEREDRRIARLKDSLMAERDELKKMKEELEAKEKELSELEWKIEDEKRALKREKEQLEAEKKKMIPLEEHERKVSELQQEIEDLEYELRRARERIEELKGRAPPKEEEPRRFEKRRIKVPSVKVEVEEEEEEEEEVTFRPKRKVAVEEEEKEEVKEEKKYKPKLVKCPKCSAKIKVTSPERPLTVVCPSCGYKGILRK
;
A
#
# COMPACT_ATOMS: atom_id res chain seq x y z
N MET A 1 -24.87 54.89 63.23
CA MET A 1 -25.11 56.20 63.90
C MET A 1 -25.07 57.31 62.84
N PRO A 2 -26.04 58.23 62.76
CA PRO A 2 -25.98 59.37 61.86
C PRO A 2 -25.46 60.62 62.58
N ARG A 3 -24.40 61.28 62.10
CA ARG A 3 -23.99 62.60 62.61
C ARG A 3 -23.45 63.57 61.54
N LYS A 4 -24.17 64.71 61.48
CA LYS A 4 -23.73 66.07 61.12
C LYS A 4 -23.39 66.36 59.64
N ARG A 5 -24.37 66.96 58.97
CA ARG A 5 -24.18 67.91 57.87
C ARG A 5 -23.24 69.06 58.29
N LYS A 6 -22.50 69.63 57.34
CA LYS A 6 -22.26 71.08 57.27
C LYS A 6 -22.62 71.54 55.86
N ILE A 7 -23.52 72.50 55.74
CA ILE A 7 -23.84 73.18 54.48
C ILE A 7 -23.08 74.51 54.52
N LYS A 8 -22.40 74.86 53.43
CA LYS A 8 -21.73 76.16 53.27
C LYS A 8 -22.69 77.09 52.52
N VAL A 9 -22.76 78.35 52.94
CA VAL A 9 -23.59 79.38 52.32
C VAL A 9 -22.71 80.22 51.43
N GLU A 10 -23.14 80.43 50.19
CA GLU A 10 -22.59 81.37 49.23
C GLU A 10 -23.73 82.28 48.76
N TRP A 11 -23.42 83.56 48.53
CA TRP A 11 -24.36 84.60 48.14
C TRP A 11 -23.95 85.14 46.77
N GLU A 12 -24.91 85.26 45.85
CA GLU A 12 -24.74 86.09 44.65
C GLU A 12 -25.99 86.95 44.45
N ASP A 13 -25.78 88.27 44.36
CA ASP A 13 -26.80 89.25 43.98
C ASP A 13 -26.84 89.42 42.46
N THR A 14 -28.00 89.21 41.84
CA THR A 14 -28.30 89.84 40.54
C THR A 14 -29.72 90.42 40.56
N LYS A 15 -29.81 91.75 40.46
CA LYS A 15 -31.06 92.50 40.66
C LYS A 15 -31.17 93.62 39.63
N ALA A 16 -31.78 93.33 38.47
CA ALA A 16 -31.82 94.28 37.35
C ALA A 16 -33.09 94.17 36.49
N GLU A 17 -34.22 94.71 36.96
CA GLU A 17 -35.29 95.12 36.02
C GLU A 17 -36.29 96.15 36.59
N LYS A 18 -36.54 97.22 35.80
CA LYS A 18 -37.77 98.04 35.64
C LYS A 18 -37.67 99.57 35.87
N LYS A 19 -38.09 100.32 34.83
CA LYS A 19 -38.89 101.58 34.83
C LYS A 19 -38.32 102.89 35.45
N GLY A 20 -37.58 103.67 34.64
CA GLY A 20 -38.07 104.88 33.92
C GLY A 20 -38.55 106.19 34.64
N ARG A 21 -38.53 107.28 33.83
CA ARG A 21 -39.18 108.63 33.95
C ARG A 21 -38.46 109.81 34.67
N ARG A 22 -38.15 110.83 33.85
CA ARG A 22 -38.43 112.30 34.00
C ARG A 22 -37.80 113.16 35.15
N ALA A 23 -36.97 114.15 34.75
CA ALA A 23 -37.32 115.60 34.61
C ALA A 23 -36.59 116.71 35.42
N LYS A 24 -36.21 117.77 34.66
CA LYS A 24 -36.29 119.24 34.93
C LYS A 24 -35.24 120.00 35.79
N LYS A 25 -35.10 121.30 35.41
CA LYS A 25 -34.49 122.48 36.11
C LYS A 25 -32.95 122.56 36.18
N ALA A 26 -32.30 123.74 36.26
CA ALA A 26 -32.70 125.14 35.95
C ALA A 26 -31.50 126.14 35.98
N VAL A 27 -31.61 127.24 35.22
CA VAL A 27 -31.19 128.66 35.51
C VAL A 27 -29.80 128.97 36.13
N PHE A 28 -29.01 129.82 35.44
CA PHE A 28 -28.47 131.09 35.98
C PHE A 28 -27.97 132.04 34.85
N GLU A 29 -27.94 133.35 35.11
CA GLU A 29 -27.37 134.42 34.24
C GLU A 29 -25.97 134.85 34.78
N PRO A 30 -25.23 135.79 34.14
CA PRO A 30 -25.34 137.19 34.59
C PRO A 30 -25.05 138.28 33.52
N GLU A 31 -25.28 139.54 33.91
CA GLU A 31 -24.75 140.79 33.31
C GLU A 31 -23.22 140.93 33.62
N GLU A 32 -22.41 141.94 33.26
CA GLU A 32 -22.49 143.36 32.82
C GLU A 32 -21.05 143.72 32.27
N PRO A 33 -20.54 144.96 32.11
CA PRO A 33 -21.06 146.26 31.64
C PRO A 33 -20.25 146.84 30.42
N GLU A 34 -20.54 148.07 29.98
CA GLU A 34 -19.67 148.90 29.10
C GLU A 34 -19.25 150.24 29.77
N ALA A 35 -18.25 150.95 29.22
CA ALA A 35 -17.66 152.20 29.76
C ALA A 35 -18.27 153.48 29.10
N VAL A 36 -17.89 154.74 29.37
CA VAL A 36 -16.62 155.40 28.97
C VAL A 36 -16.53 156.86 29.53
N MET A 37 -15.33 157.24 30.01
CA MET A 37 -14.62 158.55 30.10
C MET A 37 -15.31 159.95 30.23
N GLU A 38 -14.58 160.85 30.92
CA GLU A 38 -14.67 162.34 30.96
C GLU A 38 -13.69 162.95 29.90
N PRO A 39 -13.26 164.24 29.93
CA PRO A 39 -13.88 165.55 30.27
C PRO A 39 -13.67 166.62 29.15
N GLU A 40 -14.08 167.89 29.37
CA GLU A 40 -13.50 169.09 28.71
C GLU A 40 -13.36 170.27 29.71
N MET A 41 -12.50 171.25 29.40
CA MET A 41 -12.19 172.44 30.21
C MET A 41 -12.12 173.69 29.31
N GLU A 42 -12.29 174.89 29.85
CA GLU A 42 -11.72 176.11 29.26
C GLU A 42 -11.49 177.22 30.31
N GLU A 43 -10.33 177.89 30.24
CA GLU A 43 -9.97 179.12 30.98
C GLU A 43 -9.93 180.30 30.02
N VAL A 44 -10.16 181.54 30.51
CA VAL A 44 -9.43 182.75 30.05
C VAL A 44 -9.31 183.74 31.21
N VAL A 45 -8.16 184.43 31.32
CA VAL A 45 -7.91 185.56 32.25
C VAL A 45 -7.18 186.70 31.54
N GLU A 46 -7.81 187.88 31.44
CA GLU A 46 -7.18 189.20 31.23
C GLU A 46 -8.06 190.24 31.99
N THR A 47 -7.65 191.22 32.83
CA THR A 47 -6.44 192.03 33.13
C THR A 47 -6.41 193.44 32.50
N VAL A 48 -5.87 194.41 33.28
CA VAL A 48 -5.24 195.71 32.89
C VAL A 48 -6.05 197.03 33.04
N GLU A 49 -5.52 197.88 33.95
CA GLU A 49 -5.40 199.37 33.99
C GLU A 49 -6.46 200.40 34.47
N GLU A 50 -5.83 201.48 34.96
CA GLU A 50 -6.17 202.80 35.55
C GLU A 50 -6.63 203.84 34.48
N PRO A 51 -6.92 205.16 34.72
CA PRO A 51 -6.23 206.10 35.65
C PRO A 51 -7.03 207.28 36.27
N LEU A 52 -6.33 208.39 36.56
CA LEU A 52 -6.55 209.45 37.54
C LEU A 52 -7.29 210.73 37.04
N GLU A 53 -7.30 211.76 37.91
CA GLU A 53 -7.53 213.21 37.72
C GLU A 53 -8.99 213.74 37.74
N GLU A 54 -9.29 214.96 38.22
CA GLU A 54 -8.77 215.74 39.38
C GLU A 54 -9.81 216.85 39.75
N MET A 55 -9.38 218.02 40.28
CA MET A 55 -10.17 219.20 40.73
C MET A 55 -10.96 219.00 42.05
N VAL A 56 -10.69 219.66 43.19
CA VAL A 56 -10.18 221.01 43.57
C VAL A 56 -11.23 222.13 43.52
N GLU A 57 -11.63 222.61 44.71
CA GLU A 57 -12.09 223.97 45.11
C GLU A 57 -12.80 223.86 46.49
N GLU A 58 -12.84 224.84 47.39
CA GLU A 58 -11.88 225.90 47.74
C GLU A 58 -12.10 226.30 49.23
N ALA A 59 -11.23 227.10 49.84
CA ALA A 59 -11.46 227.63 51.19
C ALA A 59 -12.45 228.83 51.17
N PRO A 60 -13.00 229.26 52.33
CA PRO A 60 -12.26 230.30 53.05
C PRO A 60 -12.39 230.28 54.59
N VAL A 61 -11.31 230.75 55.22
CA VAL A 61 -11.29 231.18 56.63
C VAL A 61 -12.30 232.32 56.86
N LYS A 62 -13.03 232.27 57.99
CA LYS A 62 -13.56 233.48 58.65
C LYS A 62 -13.80 233.31 60.16
N GLU A 63 -12.70 233.51 60.87
CA GLU A 63 -12.63 233.92 62.26
C GLU A 63 -13.57 235.09 62.61
N LYS A 64 -14.33 234.94 63.71
CA LYS A 64 -14.95 235.96 64.58
C LYS A 64 -15.74 235.20 65.68
N ALA A 65 -15.30 235.07 66.93
CA ALA A 65 -14.85 236.04 67.93
C ALA A 65 -15.99 236.83 68.60
N GLU A 66 -15.94 236.88 69.94
CA GLU A 66 -16.74 237.72 70.86
C GLU A 66 -18.25 237.44 71.00
N LYS A 67 -18.94 237.72 72.12
CA LYS A 67 -18.58 237.79 73.57
C LYS A 67 -19.91 237.77 74.36
N GLY A 68 -19.83 237.66 75.70
CA GLY A 68 -20.97 237.94 76.57
C GLY A 68 -20.95 239.34 77.21
N ALA A 69 -22.08 239.67 77.87
CA ALA A 69 -22.23 240.56 79.04
C ALA A 69 -22.65 242.05 78.91
N ARG A 70 -23.43 242.45 79.95
CA ARG A 70 -23.59 243.75 80.63
C ARG A 70 -24.35 244.94 80.00
N GLU A 71 -25.62 245.03 80.43
CA GLU A 71 -26.20 246.12 81.27
C GLU A 71 -25.86 247.61 81.06
N ARG A 72 -26.91 248.35 80.66
CA ARG A 72 -27.46 249.61 81.25
C ARG A 72 -26.54 250.53 82.09
N ALA A 73 -26.39 251.79 81.65
CA ALA A 73 -26.51 252.98 82.50
C ALA A 73 -26.75 254.28 81.70
N ARG A 74 -27.21 255.35 82.36
CA ARG A 74 -27.18 256.74 81.85
C ARG A 74 -25.83 257.41 82.17
N MET A 75 -25.53 258.50 81.46
CA MET A 75 -24.36 259.37 81.70
C MET A 75 -24.20 259.81 83.17
N PRO A 76 -22.98 259.73 83.72
CA PRO A 76 -22.45 260.63 84.74
C PRO A 76 -21.44 261.64 84.13
N THR A 77 -21.11 262.68 84.89
CA THR A 77 -20.09 263.71 84.57
C THR A 77 -18.68 263.26 85.04
N PRO A 78 -17.57 263.95 84.68
CA PRO A 78 -16.36 263.25 84.21
C PRO A 78 -15.42 262.59 85.25
N LYS A 79 -15.08 261.31 84.98
CA LYS A 79 -13.86 260.55 85.33
C LYS A 79 -13.72 259.35 84.35
N GLY A 80 -12.74 258.44 84.37
CA GLY A 80 -11.59 258.26 85.28
C GLY A 80 -10.58 257.14 84.92
N TRP A 81 -10.92 256.23 84.02
CA TRP A 81 -10.05 255.40 83.15
C TRP A 81 -9.07 254.32 83.68
N ASP A 82 -8.34 254.48 84.79
CA ASP A 82 -7.12 253.64 85.04
C ASP A 82 -7.31 252.13 85.30
N GLU A 83 -8.52 251.61 85.52
CA GLU A 83 -8.72 250.22 85.98
C GLU A 83 -9.04 249.19 84.88
N ILE A 84 -9.51 249.62 83.70
CA ILE A 84 -10.03 248.71 82.65
C ILE A 84 -8.91 247.99 81.89
N GLU A 85 -7.70 248.54 81.85
CA GLU A 85 -6.62 248.04 80.99
C GLU A 85 -6.07 246.66 81.43
N LYS A 86 -6.16 246.34 82.72
CA LYS A 86 -5.66 245.07 83.30
C LYS A 86 -6.46 243.84 82.88
N GLU A 87 -7.79 243.94 82.81
CA GLU A 87 -8.67 242.81 82.41
C GLU A 87 -8.38 242.33 80.98
N LYS A 88 -7.71 243.14 80.15
CA LYS A 88 -7.34 242.82 78.77
C LYS A 88 -6.09 241.95 78.67
N GLU A 89 -5.12 242.07 79.60
CA GLU A 89 -3.87 241.31 79.55
C GLU A 89 -4.04 239.84 79.95
N GLU A 90 -4.96 239.54 80.88
CA GLU A 90 -5.24 238.16 81.30
C GLU A 90 -5.94 237.36 80.18
N LEU A 91 -6.78 238.02 79.39
CA LEU A 91 -7.51 237.42 78.27
C LEU A 91 -6.61 236.96 77.11
N LEU A 92 -5.43 237.58 76.91
CA LEU A 92 -4.45 237.11 75.91
C LEU A 92 -3.79 235.79 76.33
N LYS A 93 -3.41 235.65 77.61
CA LYS A 93 -2.68 234.46 78.11
C LYS A 93 -3.50 233.17 77.93
N LEU A 94 -4.81 233.25 78.18
CA LEU A 94 -5.74 232.14 77.95
C LEU A 94 -5.89 231.76 76.47
N TYR A 95 -5.65 232.69 75.54
CA TYR A 95 -5.67 232.41 74.10
C TYR A 95 -4.42 231.63 73.68
N ASP A 96 -3.24 232.05 74.15
CA ASP A 96 -1.97 231.36 73.90
C ASP A 96 -1.96 229.92 74.45
N GLU A 97 -2.53 229.70 75.65
CA GLU A 97 -2.67 228.36 76.24
C GLU A 97 -3.51 227.43 75.36
N VAL A 98 -4.69 227.89 74.89
CA VAL A 98 -5.57 227.11 74.01
C VAL A 98 -4.90 226.77 72.68
N GLU A 99 -4.14 227.70 72.10
CA GLU A 99 -3.42 227.45 70.85
C GLU A 99 -2.21 226.49 71.03
N SER A 100 -1.62 226.44 72.22
CA SER A 100 -0.58 225.44 72.54
C SER A 100 -1.16 224.03 72.64
N LEU A 101 -2.29 223.86 73.34
CA LEU A 101 -3.00 222.58 73.47
C LEU A 101 -3.51 222.07 72.12
N ARG A 102 -4.00 222.96 71.25
CA ARG A 102 -4.42 222.58 69.89
C ARG A 102 -3.25 222.02 69.06
N ARG A 103 -2.05 222.58 69.20
CA ARG A 103 -0.83 222.08 68.54
C ARG A 103 -0.33 220.75 69.12
N GLU A 104 -0.55 220.49 70.41
CA GLU A 104 -0.29 219.16 70.98
C GLU A 104 -1.26 218.08 70.50
N LEU A 105 -2.54 218.41 70.33
CA LEU A 105 -3.55 217.43 69.91
C LEU A 105 -3.25 216.91 68.50
N ILE A 106 -2.97 217.82 67.56
CA ILE A 106 -2.63 217.47 66.16
C ILE A 106 -1.40 216.53 66.10
N ARG A 107 -0.35 216.80 66.88
CA ARG A 107 0.83 215.91 66.97
C ARG A 107 0.48 214.51 67.47
N LYS A 108 -0.46 214.39 68.41
CA LYS A 108 -0.91 213.10 68.94
C LYS A 108 -1.75 212.34 67.92
N GLU A 109 -2.56 213.03 67.13
CA GLU A 109 -3.29 212.44 66.00
C GLU A 109 -2.33 211.95 64.90
N GLU A 110 -1.33 212.75 64.51
CA GLU A 110 -0.27 212.35 63.57
C GLU A 110 0.54 211.12 64.05
N GLU A 111 0.88 211.05 65.35
CA GLU A 111 1.55 209.87 65.91
C GLU A 111 0.67 208.61 65.87
N ILE A 112 -0.62 208.74 66.16
CA ILE A 112 -1.56 207.60 66.16
C ILE A 112 -1.76 207.09 64.74
N LEU A 113 -1.91 207.99 63.76
CA LEU A 113 -2.02 207.64 62.34
C LEU A 113 -0.77 206.91 61.83
N LYS A 114 0.45 207.39 62.16
CA LYS A 114 1.69 206.69 61.80
C LYS A 114 1.78 205.28 62.40
N LYS A 115 1.46 205.13 63.69
CA LYS A 115 1.45 203.81 64.36
C LYS A 115 0.39 202.87 63.77
N ALA A 116 -0.74 203.41 63.30
CA ALA A 116 -1.74 202.64 62.55
C ALA A 116 -1.23 202.21 61.17
N GLU A 117 -0.62 203.12 60.39
CA GLU A 117 0.00 202.78 59.10
C GLU A 117 1.10 201.71 59.25
N GLU A 118 1.98 201.85 60.24
CA GLU A 118 3.05 200.89 60.54
C GLU A 118 2.46 199.52 60.88
N HIS A 119 1.44 199.46 61.75
CA HIS A 119 0.73 198.22 62.08
C HIS A 119 0.02 197.60 60.87
N PHE A 120 -0.62 198.39 60.01
CA PHE A 120 -1.25 197.88 58.78
C PHE A 120 -0.22 197.37 57.77
N ARG A 121 0.92 198.07 57.57
CA ARG A 121 2.03 197.58 56.74
C ARG A 121 2.60 196.26 57.27
N GLU A 122 2.81 196.16 58.58
CA GLU A 122 3.21 194.89 59.20
C GLU A 122 2.20 193.76 59.00
N HIS A 123 0.90 194.05 59.10
CA HIS A 123 -0.14 193.02 58.93
C HIS A 123 -0.29 192.59 57.47
N LEU A 124 -0.13 193.52 56.51
CA LEU A 124 -0.08 193.20 55.09
C LEU A 124 1.13 192.31 54.77
N LEU A 125 2.32 192.65 55.26
CA LEU A 125 3.54 191.84 55.09
C LEU A 125 3.46 190.45 55.77
N LYS A 126 2.63 190.28 56.80
CA LYS A 126 2.35 188.97 57.41
C LYS A 126 1.38 188.16 56.53
N LEU A 127 0.28 188.77 56.11
CA LEU A 127 -0.71 188.15 55.19
C LEU A 127 -0.11 187.78 53.83
N GLU A 128 0.84 188.58 53.33
CA GLU A 128 1.55 188.32 52.08
C GLU A 128 2.45 187.08 52.19
N LYS A 129 3.18 186.92 53.30
CA LYS A 129 3.95 185.70 53.60
C LYS A 129 3.07 184.49 53.86
N GLU A 130 1.99 184.64 54.62
CA GLU A 130 1.01 183.57 54.85
C GLU A 130 0.39 183.11 53.52
N LYS A 131 0.18 184.03 52.57
CA LYS A 131 -0.24 183.69 51.21
C LYS A 131 0.87 182.98 50.41
N GLU A 132 2.12 183.43 50.48
CA GLU A 132 3.26 182.75 49.85
C GLU A 132 3.43 181.31 50.38
N ASP A 133 3.35 181.10 51.70
CA ASP A 133 3.40 179.79 52.34
C ASP A 133 2.22 178.91 51.92
N VAL A 134 0.99 179.45 51.89
CA VAL A 134 -0.20 178.73 51.42
C VAL A 134 -0.10 178.38 49.93
N ASP A 135 0.43 179.26 49.08
CA ASP A 135 0.63 178.97 47.66
C ASP A 135 1.82 178.02 47.41
N TYR A 136 2.78 177.93 48.33
CA TYR A 136 3.82 176.90 48.33
C TYR A 136 3.26 175.52 48.74
N GLU A 137 2.48 175.45 49.82
CA GLU A 137 1.78 174.23 50.25
C GLU A 137 0.80 173.74 49.18
N ARG A 138 0.03 174.64 48.56
CA ARG A 138 -0.84 174.37 47.41
C ARG A 138 -0.05 173.69 46.28
N LYS A 139 1.06 174.29 45.85
CA LYS A 139 1.95 173.75 44.81
C LYS A 139 2.68 172.47 45.22
N ARG A 140 2.77 172.13 46.51
CA ARG A 140 3.26 170.81 46.96
C ARG A 140 2.14 169.77 46.86
N LEU A 141 0.94 170.09 47.36
CA LEU A 141 -0.23 169.22 47.29
C LEU A 141 -0.69 168.94 45.86
N GLU A 142 -0.54 169.90 44.94
CA GLU A 142 -0.78 169.71 43.50
C GLU A 142 0.16 168.63 42.93
N ARG A 143 1.47 168.71 43.19
CA ARG A 143 2.43 167.68 42.77
C ARG A 143 2.19 166.33 43.45
N GLU A 144 1.88 166.32 44.74
CA GLU A 144 1.52 165.09 45.46
C GLU A 144 0.27 164.43 44.85
N ALA A 145 -0.72 165.23 44.41
CA ALA A 145 -1.90 164.73 43.71
C ALA A 145 -1.58 164.22 42.29
N GLU A 146 -0.67 164.86 41.56
CA GLU A 146 -0.16 164.38 40.27
C GLU A 146 0.61 163.05 40.42
N ASP A 147 1.50 162.93 41.40
CA ASP A 147 2.22 161.69 41.72
C ASP A 147 1.25 160.57 42.13
N ILE A 148 0.25 160.87 42.95
CA ILE A 148 -0.82 159.91 43.31
C ILE A 148 -1.65 159.50 42.08
N LYS A 149 -1.93 160.44 41.16
CA LYS A 149 -2.63 160.15 39.90
C LYS A 149 -1.81 159.23 39.00
N MET A 150 -0.54 159.54 38.75
CA MET A 150 0.38 158.68 38.00
C MET A 150 0.48 157.29 38.64
N ARG A 151 0.64 157.22 39.97
CA ARG A 151 0.70 155.95 40.70
C ARG A 151 -0.60 155.14 40.59
N ARG A 152 -1.76 155.79 40.60
CA ARG A 152 -3.07 155.16 40.36
C ARG A 152 -3.18 154.64 38.93
N GLU A 153 -2.72 155.39 37.94
CA GLU A 153 -2.71 154.98 36.54
C GLU A 153 -1.78 153.79 36.28
N ASP A 154 -0.60 153.75 36.92
CA ASP A 154 0.33 152.61 36.84
C ASP A 154 -0.23 151.36 37.52
N LEU A 155 -0.81 151.49 38.72
CA LEU A 155 -1.51 150.37 39.38
C LEU A 155 -2.69 149.85 38.54
N LEU A 156 -3.37 150.72 37.79
CA LEU A 156 -4.43 150.32 36.84
C LEU A 156 -3.90 149.64 35.57
N LYS A 157 -2.62 149.83 35.20
CA LYS A 157 -1.93 149.03 34.15
C LYS A 157 -1.55 147.66 34.71
N GLU A 158 -0.88 147.64 35.86
CA GLU A 158 -0.46 146.42 36.56
C GLU A 158 -1.63 145.47 36.86
N ILE A 159 -2.79 145.99 37.30
CA ILE A 159 -4.01 145.20 37.49
C ILE A 159 -4.51 144.58 36.18
N LYS A 160 -4.47 145.30 35.05
CA LYS A 160 -4.88 144.78 33.74
C LYS A 160 -3.93 143.70 33.22
N GLU A 161 -2.63 143.89 33.42
CA GLU A 161 -1.59 142.91 33.07
C GLU A 161 -1.74 141.64 33.90
N LEU A 162 -1.91 141.74 35.23
CA LEU A 162 -2.18 140.62 36.11
C LEU A 162 -3.52 139.92 35.80
N GLU A 163 -4.53 140.66 35.35
CA GLU A 163 -5.77 140.09 34.83
C GLU A 163 -5.56 139.28 33.54
N GLU A 164 -4.74 139.79 32.61
CA GLU A 164 -4.37 139.05 31.41
C GLU A 164 -3.54 137.81 31.73
N GLU A 165 -2.55 137.90 32.62
CA GLU A 165 -1.81 136.74 33.11
C GLU A 165 -2.73 135.72 33.75
N ARG A 166 -3.65 136.14 34.62
CA ARG A 166 -4.69 135.26 35.20
C ARG A 166 -5.55 134.60 34.12
N LYS A 167 -5.93 135.32 33.07
CA LYS A 167 -6.67 134.77 31.91
C LYS A 167 -5.81 133.79 31.10
N ARG A 168 -4.49 133.98 31.00
CA ARG A 168 -3.52 133.06 30.35
C ARG A 168 -3.29 131.80 31.20
N PHE A 169 -3.08 131.94 32.52
CA PHE A 169 -2.94 130.82 33.47
C PHE A 169 -4.19 129.93 33.52
N LEU A 170 -5.39 130.51 33.46
CA LEU A 170 -6.64 129.72 33.39
C LEU A 170 -6.71 128.89 32.11
N LYS A 171 -6.34 129.44 30.94
CA LYS A 171 -6.27 128.66 29.68
C LYS A 171 -5.27 127.50 29.77
N LEU A 172 -4.06 127.78 30.27
CA LEU A 172 -3.02 126.76 30.46
C LEU A 172 -3.46 125.66 31.44
N ARG A 173 -4.14 126.02 32.53
CA ARG A 173 -4.75 125.05 33.46
C ARG A 173 -5.76 124.15 32.74
N ASP A 174 -6.67 124.75 31.97
CA ASP A 174 -7.73 124.06 31.25
C ASP A 174 -7.19 123.21 30.09
N GLU A 175 -6.00 123.52 29.57
CA GLU A 175 -5.26 122.72 28.60
C GLU A 175 -4.59 121.52 29.29
N ILE A 176 -3.84 121.75 30.38
CA ILE A 176 -3.25 120.69 31.22
C ILE A 176 -4.31 119.72 31.75
N GLU A 177 -5.52 120.19 32.06
CA GLU A 177 -6.62 119.34 32.52
C GLU A 177 -7.19 118.47 31.39
N LYS A 178 -7.26 118.97 30.14
CA LYS A 178 -7.59 118.16 28.95
C LYS A 178 -6.50 117.13 28.64
N GLU A 179 -5.23 117.52 28.77
CA GLU A 179 -4.08 116.61 28.57
C GLU A 179 -4.04 115.50 29.61
N LYS A 180 -4.31 115.79 30.88
CA LYS A 180 -4.47 114.77 31.93
C LYS A 180 -5.58 113.78 31.58
N LEU A 181 -6.76 114.28 31.21
CA LEU A 181 -7.89 113.43 30.82
C LEU A 181 -7.63 112.60 29.55
N SER A 182 -6.78 113.08 28.63
CA SER A 182 -6.37 112.28 27.46
C SER A 182 -5.31 111.24 27.82
N PHE A 183 -4.36 111.56 28.70
CA PHE A 183 -3.35 110.63 29.21
C PHE A 183 -3.96 109.52 30.08
N GLU A 184 -4.97 109.84 30.90
CA GLU A 184 -5.74 108.86 31.67
C GLU A 184 -6.46 107.87 30.76
N ARG A 185 -7.11 108.33 29.67
CA ARG A 185 -7.71 107.45 28.66
C ARG A 185 -6.69 106.57 27.95
N LEU A 186 -5.57 107.15 27.48
CA LEU A 186 -4.49 106.38 26.84
C LEU A 186 -3.91 105.32 27.79
N LYS A 187 -3.87 105.59 29.09
CA LYS A 187 -3.48 104.61 30.11
C LYS A 187 -4.52 103.51 30.28
N GLU A 188 -5.81 103.83 30.33
CA GLU A 188 -6.90 102.84 30.39
C GLU A 188 -6.93 101.94 29.13
N GLU A 189 -6.73 102.53 27.95
CA GLU A 189 -6.60 101.83 26.68
C GLU A 189 -5.38 100.89 26.68
N LEU A 190 -4.19 101.37 27.08
CA LEU A 190 -2.98 100.55 27.18
C LEU A 190 -3.13 99.41 28.20
N GLU A 191 -3.81 99.65 29.33
CA GLU A 191 -4.14 98.62 30.30
C GLU A 191 -5.13 97.58 29.74
N ALA A 192 -6.08 97.98 28.89
CA ALA A 192 -7.00 97.08 28.21
C ALA A 192 -6.29 96.23 27.15
N GLU A 193 -5.43 96.83 26.32
CA GLU A 193 -4.58 96.12 25.35
C GLU A 193 -3.66 95.11 26.04
N ARG A 194 -3.03 95.50 27.16
CA ARG A 194 -2.20 94.60 27.96
C ARG A 194 -2.99 93.38 28.46
N LYS A 195 -4.22 93.60 28.95
CA LYS A 195 -5.13 92.51 29.40
C LYS A 195 -5.56 91.62 28.22
N GLU A 196 -5.76 92.16 27.02
CA GLU A 196 -6.04 91.39 25.81
C GLU A 196 -4.83 90.59 25.30
N LEU A 197 -3.62 91.15 25.34
CA LEU A 197 -2.39 90.44 25.01
C LEU A 197 -2.12 89.29 25.98
N GLU A 198 -2.39 89.49 27.27
CA GLU A 198 -2.24 88.46 28.31
C GLU A 198 -3.22 87.29 28.11
N LYS A 199 -4.49 87.56 27.72
CA LYS A 199 -5.44 86.52 27.27
C LYS A 199 -4.95 85.80 26.01
N LYS A 200 -4.53 86.54 24.98
CA LYS A 200 -4.06 85.96 23.70
C LYS A 200 -2.83 85.08 23.91
N LYS A 201 -1.93 85.46 24.81
CA LYS A 201 -0.80 84.62 25.22
C LYS A 201 -1.27 83.33 25.88
N SER A 202 -2.16 83.39 26.88
CA SER A 202 -2.72 82.19 27.53
C SER A 202 -3.37 81.22 26.53
N VAL A 203 -4.08 81.73 25.51
CA VAL A 203 -4.65 80.92 24.42
C VAL A 203 -3.58 80.30 23.52
N LEU A 204 -2.47 81.00 23.26
CA LEU A 204 -1.33 80.45 22.51
C LEU A 204 -0.57 79.40 23.31
N ASP A 205 -0.25 79.68 24.58
CA ASP A 205 0.42 78.75 25.50
C ASP A 205 -0.39 77.44 25.63
N GLY A 206 -1.73 77.54 25.75
CA GLY A 206 -2.63 76.38 25.75
C GLY A 206 -2.70 75.64 24.41
N ARG A 207 -2.62 76.35 23.27
CA ARG A 207 -2.58 75.72 21.94
C ARG A 207 -1.24 75.03 21.65
N GLU A 208 -0.13 75.56 22.16
CA GLU A 208 1.17 74.92 22.07
C GLU A 208 1.18 73.60 22.87
N ALA A 209 0.60 73.60 24.08
CA ALA A 209 0.43 72.39 24.87
C ALA A 209 -0.38 71.31 24.13
N THR A 210 -1.55 71.65 23.56
CA THR A 210 -2.34 70.66 22.80
C THR A 210 -1.61 70.16 21.56
N LEU A 211 -0.92 71.02 20.81
CA LEU A 211 -0.10 70.59 19.66
C LEU A 211 1.06 69.67 20.06
N PHE A 212 1.62 69.83 21.26
CA PHE A 212 2.61 68.90 21.81
C PHE A 212 1.99 67.54 22.14
N GLU A 213 0.83 67.52 22.81
CA GLU A 213 0.08 66.28 23.09
C GLU A 213 -0.33 65.54 21.82
N GLU A 214 -0.80 66.25 20.79
CA GLU A 214 -1.15 65.67 19.50
C GLU A 214 0.07 65.09 18.78
N LYS A 215 1.22 65.78 18.83
CA LYS A 215 2.48 65.31 18.25
C LYS A 215 2.97 64.03 18.93
N ASP A 216 2.90 63.96 20.26
CA ASP A 216 3.26 62.77 21.03
C ASP A 216 2.25 61.62 20.84
N ARG A 217 0.97 61.93 20.59
CA ARG A 217 -0.06 60.94 20.20
C ARG A 217 0.25 60.35 18.82
N LEU A 218 0.41 61.21 17.80
CA LEU A 218 0.75 60.83 16.43
C LEU A 218 2.07 60.03 16.36
N ARG A 219 3.05 60.36 17.22
CA ARG A 219 4.29 59.59 17.36
C ARG A 219 4.02 58.16 17.85
N LYS A 220 3.20 57.99 18.89
CA LYS A 220 2.83 56.66 19.43
C LYS A 220 2.00 55.86 18.43
N GLU A 221 1.08 56.51 17.72
CA GLU A 221 0.31 55.91 16.63
C GLU A 221 1.23 55.42 15.50
N LYS A 222 2.22 56.22 15.08
CA LYS A 222 3.24 55.80 14.12
C LYS A 222 4.09 54.62 14.62
N GLU A 223 4.58 54.69 15.86
CA GLU A 223 5.35 53.60 16.50
C GLU A 223 4.52 52.32 16.73
N ALA A 224 3.19 52.39 16.67
CA ALA A 224 2.28 51.24 16.65
C ALA A 224 2.09 50.69 15.22
N PHE A 225 1.77 51.55 14.24
CA PHE A 225 1.63 51.13 12.84
C PHE A 225 2.92 50.53 12.25
N GLU A 226 4.10 50.97 12.70
CA GLU A 226 5.37 50.36 12.30
C GLU A 226 5.51 48.92 12.81
N LYS A 227 5.01 48.62 14.03
CA LYS A 227 4.97 47.24 14.56
C LYS A 227 3.91 46.38 13.89
N GLU A 228 2.69 46.89 13.71
CA GLU A 228 1.64 46.18 12.98
C GLU A 228 2.10 45.81 11.56
N ARG A 229 2.89 46.69 10.91
CA ARG A 229 3.52 46.38 9.62
C ARG A 229 4.58 45.28 9.72
N GLU A 230 5.45 45.31 10.74
CA GLU A 230 6.45 44.25 10.97
C GLU A 230 5.78 42.89 11.23
N GLU A 231 4.72 42.85 12.05
CA GLU A 231 3.90 41.65 12.31
C GLU A 231 3.23 41.13 11.03
N VAL A 232 2.67 42.02 10.19
CA VAL A 232 2.07 41.64 8.89
C VAL A 232 3.12 41.16 7.88
N GLU A 233 4.37 41.64 7.94
CA GLU A 233 5.46 41.16 7.09
C GLU A 233 6.01 39.80 7.59
N ALA A 234 6.03 39.56 8.91
CA ALA A 234 6.34 38.26 9.49
C ALA A 234 5.30 37.19 9.11
N LEU A 235 4.00 37.48 9.29
CA LEU A 235 2.90 36.55 8.96
C LEU A 235 2.87 36.18 7.47
N LYS A 236 3.26 37.09 6.56
CA LYS A 236 3.44 36.77 5.14
C LYS A 236 4.58 35.78 4.91
N ALA A 237 5.72 35.96 5.57
CA ALA A 237 6.89 35.08 5.45
C ALA A 237 6.69 33.70 6.10
N GLU A 238 5.73 33.57 7.02
CA GLU A 238 5.24 32.29 7.54
C GLU A 238 4.27 31.64 6.54
N LEU A 239 3.28 32.37 6.02
CA LEU A 239 2.33 31.85 5.02
C LEU A 239 3.03 31.35 3.74
N GLU A 240 4.09 32.04 3.29
CA GLU A 240 4.91 31.61 2.16
C GLU A 240 5.70 30.32 2.45
N ARG A 241 6.14 30.11 3.71
CA ARG A 241 6.76 28.84 4.14
C ARG A 241 5.75 27.71 4.15
N GLU A 242 4.60 27.90 4.81
CA GLU A 242 3.53 26.89 4.87
C GLU A 242 3.08 26.48 3.47
N ARG A 243 2.90 27.45 2.56
CA ARG A 243 2.57 27.19 1.16
C ARG A 243 3.64 26.31 0.49
N GLY A 244 4.91 26.64 0.65
CA GLY A 244 6.01 25.84 0.10
C GLY A 244 6.15 24.44 0.70
N GLU A 245 5.76 24.25 1.96
CA GLU A 245 5.71 22.92 2.60
C GLU A 245 4.51 22.09 2.12
N LEU A 246 3.34 22.70 1.96
CA LEU A 246 2.17 22.07 1.36
C LEU A 246 2.39 21.67 -0.10
N GLU A 247 3.15 22.48 -0.86
CA GLU A 247 3.52 22.20 -2.25
C GLU A 247 4.47 20.99 -2.33
N ARG A 248 5.55 20.96 -1.53
CA ARG A 248 6.41 19.76 -1.41
C ARG A 248 5.65 18.52 -0.98
N ARG A 249 4.70 18.65 -0.04
CA ARG A 249 3.86 17.54 0.43
C ARG A 249 2.89 17.04 -0.64
N ARG A 250 2.37 17.93 -1.50
CA ARG A 250 1.60 17.56 -2.69
C ARG A 250 2.44 16.73 -3.65
N GLU A 251 3.64 17.20 -4.01
CA GLU A 251 4.51 16.44 -4.92
C GLU A 251 4.88 15.05 -4.36
N MET A 252 5.12 14.95 -3.04
CA MET A 252 5.38 13.67 -2.37
C MET A 252 4.20 12.70 -2.54
N LEU A 253 2.97 13.16 -2.27
CA LEU A 253 1.75 12.35 -2.42
C LEU A 253 1.46 11.99 -3.89
N GLU A 254 1.82 12.85 -4.84
CA GLU A 254 1.69 12.56 -6.27
C GLU A 254 2.70 11.48 -6.73
N ARG A 255 3.95 11.52 -6.23
CA ARG A 255 4.95 10.45 -6.43
C ARG A 255 4.51 9.13 -5.79
N GLU A 256 4.08 9.14 -4.53
CA GLU A 256 3.56 7.96 -3.83
C GLU A 256 2.38 7.33 -4.58
N ARG A 257 1.47 8.15 -5.13
CA ARG A 257 0.34 7.70 -5.95
C ARG A 257 0.78 7.09 -7.28
N GLU A 258 1.79 7.64 -7.93
CA GLU A 258 2.35 7.07 -9.17
C GLU A 258 3.01 5.71 -8.89
N ASP A 259 3.76 5.58 -7.79
CA ASP A 259 4.42 4.33 -7.41
C ASP A 259 3.45 3.26 -6.90
N LEU A 260 2.35 3.65 -6.24
CA LEU A 260 1.24 2.74 -5.93
C LEU A 260 0.56 2.24 -7.21
N ARG A 261 0.32 3.14 -8.19
CA ARG A 261 -0.24 2.74 -9.49
C ARG A 261 0.66 1.77 -10.25
N LYS A 262 1.99 1.99 -10.27
CA LYS A 262 2.94 1.05 -10.89
C LYS A 262 2.86 -0.34 -10.26
N LYS A 263 2.75 -0.42 -8.92
CA LYS A 263 2.58 -1.68 -8.18
C LYS A 263 1.23 -2.34 -8.47
N GLU A 264 0.16 -1.56 -8.64
CA GLU A 264 -1.15 -2.08 -9.06
C GLU A 264 -1.09 -2.67 -10.47
N GLU A 265 -0.47 -1.98 -11.43
CA GLU A 265 -0.23 -2.47 -12.80
C GLU A 265 0.75 -3.67 -12.85
N GLU A 266 1.63 -3.83 -11.87
CA GLU A 266 2.51 -4.99 -11.70
C GLU A 266 1.76 -6.19 -11.10
N PHE A 267 0.98 -5.99 -10.04
CA PHE A 267 0.15 -7.04 -9.44
C PHE A 267 -0.95 -7.54 -10.39
N GLN A 268 -1.51 -6.68 -11.24
CA GLN A 268 -2.46 -7.09 -12.27
C GLN A 268 -1.82 -8.07 -13.26
N LYS A 269 -0.60 -7.79 -13.74
CA LYS A 269 0.15 -8.72 -14.62
C LYS A 269 0.50 -10.02 -13.93
N GLN A 270 0.97 -9.97 -12.68
CA GLN A 270 1.24 -11.18 -11.89
C GLN A 270 -0.02 -12.03 -11.67
N LEU A 271 -1.20 -11.42 -11.57
CA LEU A 271 -2.48 -12.12 -11.48
C LEU A 271 -2.90 -12.73 -12.82
N GLU A 272 -2.75 -12.00 -13.93
CA GLU A 272 -3.00 -12.52 -15.29
C GLU A 272 -2.08 -13.71 -15.62
N GLU A 273 -0.78 -13.59 -15.35
CA GLU A 273 0.20 -14.66 -15.47
C GLU A 273 -0.16 -15.85 -14.57
N PHE A 274 -0.56 -15.62 -13.32
CA PHE A 274 -0.97 -16.70 -12.41
C PHE A 274 -2.24 -17.41 -12.90
N GLU A 275 -3.24 -16.67 -13.40
CA GLU A 275 -4.43 -17.27 -13.99
C GLU A 275 -4.12 -18.08 -15.25
N GLU A 276 -3.23 -17.61 -16.13
CA GLU A 276 -2.81 -18.36 -17.31
C GLU A 276 -2.07 -19.65 -16.90
N ASN A 277 -1.07 -19.58 -16.02
CA ASN A 277 -0.39 -20.74 -15.47
C ASN A 277 -1.36 -21.73 -14.79
N TYR A 278 -2.40 -21.24 -14.10
CA TYR A 278 -3.43 -22.08 -13.49
C TYR A 278 -4.34 -22.76 -14.53
N ARG A 279 -4.70 -22.07 -15.62
CA ARG A 279 -5.45 -22.65 -16.75
C ARG A 279 -4.62 -23.73 -17.46
N GLU A 280 -3.32 -23.50 -17.64
CA GLU A 280 -2.36 -24.47 -18.20
C GLU A 280 -2.21 -25.70 -17.31
N TYR A 281 -1.96 -25.51 -16.00
CA TYR A 281 -1.90 -26.60 -15.02
C TYR A 281 -3.18 -27.43 -15.01
N ARG A 282 -4.35 -26.78 -15.04
CA ARG A 282 -5.65 -27.45 -15.10
C ARG A 282 -5.85 -28.23 -16.41
N ARG A 283 -5.37 -27.72 -17.55
CA ARG A 283 -5.35 -28.44 -18.83
C ARG A 283 -4.48 -29.69 -18.74
N GLY A 284 -3.26 -29.56 -18.22
CA GLY A 284 -2.33 -30.67 -18.00
C GLY A 284 -2.89 -31.75 -17.07
N MET A 285 -3.58 -31.37 -15.99
CA MET A 285 -4.29 -32.31 -15.11
C MET A 285 -5.35 -33.11 -15.87
N MET A 286 -6.23 -32.45 -16.66
CA MET A 286 -7.26 -33.15 -17.45
C MET A 286 -6.66 -34.05 -18.55
N GLU A 287 -5.48 -33.72 -19.09
CA GLU A 287 -4.74 -34.60 -20.00
C GLU A 287 -4.12 -35.81 -19.31
N VAL A 288 -3.66 -35.66 -18.05
CA VAL A 288 -3.17 -36.78 -17.24
C VAL A 288 -4.32 -37.68 -16.80
N GLU A 289 -5.47 -37.12 -16.40
CA GLU A 289 -6.68 -37.87 -16.07
C GLU A 289 -7.12 -38.75 -17.26
N LYS A 290 -7.22 -38.19 -18.47
CA LYS A 290 -7.51 -38.97 -19.69
C LYS A 290 -6.48 -40.05 -19.98
N LYS A 291 -5.18 -39.77 -19.84
CA LYS A 291 -4.12 -40.77 -20.05
C LYS A 291 -4.17 -41.89 -19.00
N MET A 292 -4.67 -41.63 -17.79
CA MET A 292 -4.93 -42.65 -16.77
C MET A 292 -6.17 -43.49 -17.11
N GLU A 293 -7.24 -42.88 -17.64
CA GLU A 293 -8.41 -43.61 -18.15
C GLU A 293 -8.05 -44.50 -19.35
N GLU A 294 -7.28 -43.98 -20.31
CA GLU A 294 -6.73 -44.73 -21.46
C GLU A 294 -5.82 -45.88 -21.00
N ALA A 295 -4.93 -45.63 -20.04
CA ALA A 295 -4.06 -46.67 -19.48
C ALA A 295 -4.84 -47.75 -18.73
N GLN A 296 -5.89 -47.39 -17.97
CA GLN A 296 -6.76 -48.38 -17.31
C GLN A 296 -7.53 -49.21 -18.35
N ALA A 297 -8.08 -48.59 -19.39
CA ALA A 297 -8.77 -49.30 -20.47
C ALA A 297 -7.84 -50.27 -21.23
N LEU A 298 -6.54 -49.96 -21.33
CA LEU A 298 -5.52 -50.86 -21.88
C LEU A 298 -5.15 -52.00 -20.93
N LEU A 299 -5.11 -51.78 -19.61
CA LEU A 299 -4.91 -52.85 -18.63
C LEU A 299 -6.09 -53.84 -18.66
N ASP A 300 -7.31 -53.32 -18.62
CA ASP A 300 -8.57 -54.05 -18.80
C ASP A 300 -8.61 -54.91 -20.10
N ASP A 301 -8.02 -54.41 -21.19
CA ASP A 301 -7.92 -55.11 -22.47
C ASP A 301 -6.80 -56.17 -22.47
N VAL A 302 -5.69 -55.94 -21.76
CA VAL A 302 -4.65 -56.94 -21.52
C VAL A 302 -5.15 -58.08 -20.64
N GLU A 303 -5.79 -57.81 -19.49
CA GLU A 303 -6.36 -58.84 -18.61
C GLU A 303 -7.36 -59.74 -19.33
N ARG A 304 -8.19 -59.16 -20.23
CA ARG A 304 -9.09 -59.93 -21.10
C ARG A 304 -8.36 -60.81 -22.12
N ARG A 305 -7.25 -60.33 -22.71
CA ARG A 305 -6.42 -61.14 -23.61
C ARG A 305 -5.68 -62.25 -22.87
N GLU A 306 -5.14 -61.99 -21.69
CA GLU A 306 -4.50 -63.01 -20.86
C GLU A 306 -5.50 -64.10 -20.48
N SER A 307 -6.69 -63.73 -20.01
CA SER A 307 -7.80 -64.68 -19.73
C SER A 307 -8.18 -65.52 -20.96
N ALA A 308 -8.28 -64.91 -22.14
CA ALA A 308 -8.60 -65.61 -23.38
C ALA A 308 -7.48 -66.56 -23.84
N LEU A 309 -6.22 -66.15 -23.68
CA LEU A 309 -5.05 -67.00 -23.97
C LEU A 309 -4.92 -68.15 -22.97
N GLU A 310 -5.31 -67.98 -21.70
CA GLU A 310 -5.41 -69.09 -20.74
C GLU A 310 -6.51 -70.09 -21.14
N GLU A 311 -7.66 -69.62 -21.62
CA GLU A 311 -8.71 -70.49 -22.17
C GLU A 311 -8.21 -71.27 -23.41
N GLU A 312 -7.60 -70.60 -24.39
CA GLU A 312 -7.03 -71.27 -25.56
C GLU A 312 -5.93 -72.26 -25.18
N ARG A 313 -5.06 -71.88 -24.23
CA ARG A 313 -4.01 -72.76 -23.70
C ARG A 313 -4.61 -74.00 -23.04
N ARG A 314 -5.69 -73.87 -22.27
CA ARG A 314 -6.40 -75.02 -21.68
C ARG A 314 -7.04 -75.92 -22.74
N ARG A 315 -7.70 -75.35 -23.76
CA ARG A 315 -8.27 -76.11 -24.88
C ARG A 315 -7.19 -76.89 -25.64
N LEU A 316 -6.05 -76.25 -25.93
CA LEU A 316 -4.91 -76.89 -26.57
C LEU A 316 -4.27 -77.99 -25.70
N GLU A 317 -4.30 -77.88 -24.37
CA GLU A 317 -3.86 -78.97 -23.47
C GLU A 317 -4.86 -80.13 -23.40
N GLU A 318 -6.16 -79.86 -23.52
CA GLU A 318 -7.23 -80.85 -23.62
C GLU A 318 -7.19 -81.60 -24.98
N GLU A 319 -7.04 -80.88 -26.10
CA GLU A 319 -6.80 -81.45 -27.43
C GLU A 319 -5.51 -82.30 -27.46
N ARG A 320 -4.41 -81.80 -26.87
CA ARG A 320 -3.17 -82.56 -26.72
C ARG A 320 -3.29 -83.76 -25.78
N ARG A 321 -4.32 -83.83 -24.93
CA ARG A 321 -4.61 -85.05 -24.16
C ARG A 321 -5.36 -86.05 -25.05
N ALA A 322 -6.45 -85.62 -25.69
CA ALA A 322 -7.22 -86.45 -26.62
C ALA A 322 -6.34 -87.06 -27.74
N LEU A 323 -5.48 -86.26 -28.38
CA LEU A 323 -4.55 -86.72 -29.42
C LEU A 323 -3.47 -87.70 -28.92
N ARG A 324 -3.18 -87.75 -27.60
CA ARG A 324 -2.31 -88.79 -27.02
C ARG A 324 -3.09 -90.07 -26.73
N GLU A 325 -4.32 -89.94 -26.25
CA GLU A 325 -5.21 -91.07 -25.97
C GLU A 325 -5.60 -91.79 -27.28
N GLU A 326 -5.92 -91.04 -28.34
CA GLU A 326 -6.14 -91.55 -29.69
C GLU A 326 -4.89 -92.26 -30.25
N ARG A 327 -3.70 -91.66 -30.13
CA ARG A 327 -2.44 -92.31 -30.53
C ARG A 327 -2.18 -93.62 -29.77
N ALA A 328 -2.47 -93.66 -28.47
CA ALA A 328 -2.32 -94.86 -27.66
C ALA A 328 -3.40 -95.92 -27.97
N ALA A 329 -4.57 -95.52 -28.46
CA ALA A 329 -5.57 -96.45 -28.99
C ALA A 329 -5.11 -97.03 -30.35
N LEU A 330 -4.71 -96.19 -31.30
CA LEU A 330 -4.18 -96.61 -32.60
C LEU A 330 -2.92 -97.49 -32.48
N GLU A 331 -2.08 -97.27 -31.46
CA GLU A 331 -0.92 -98.13 -31.17
C GLU A 331 -1.32 -99.50 -30.64
N LYS A 332 -2.40 -99.60 -29.85
CA LYS A 332 -3.00 -100.89 -29.46
C LYS A 332 -3.65 -101.60 -30.63
N GLU A 333 -4.50 -100.92 -31.40
CA GLU A 333 -5.14 -101.49 -32.60
C GLU A 333 -4.09 -102.01 -33.59
N ARG A 334 -3.00 -101.25 -33.81
CA ARG A 334 -1.86 -101.73 -34.60
C ARG A 334 -1.19 -102.95 -33.98
N GLY A 335 -1.02 -102.99 -32.66
CA GLY A 335 -0.47 -104.16 -31.95
C GLY A 335 -1.36 -105.41 -32.07
N GLU A 336 -2.67 -105.22 -32.03
CA GLU A 336 -3.69 -106.26 -32.23
C GLU A 336 -3.69 -106.77 -33.67
N ILE A 337 -3.68 -105.88 -34.68
CA ILE A 337 -3.52 -106.23 -36.10
C ILE A 337 -2.17 -106.94 -36.35
N GLU A 338 -1.09 -106.53 -35.68
CA GLU A 338 0.19 -107.24 -35.74
C GLU A 338 0.19 -108.58 -34.99
N ALA A 339 -0.75 -108.84 -34.09
CA ALA A 339 -0.97 -110.16 -33.49
C ALA A 339 -1.82 -111.05 -34.42
N GLU A 340 -2.99 -110.57 -34.86
CA GLU A 340 -3.85 -111.26 -35.84
C GLU A 340 -3.07 -111.66 -37.10
N LYS A 341 -2.18 -110.78 -37.58
CA LYS A 341 -1.31 -111.10 -38.72
C LYS A 341 -0.37 -112.29 -38.44
N LYS A 342 0.21 -112.40 -37.23
CA LYS A 342 1.06 -113.53 -36.85
C LYS A 342 0.24 -114.82 -36.72
N ASP A 343 -0.97 -114.74 -36.18
CA ASP A 343 -1.87 -115.88 -36.07
C ASP A 343 -2.34 -116.35 -37.46
N MET A 344 -2.69 -115.43 -38.37
CA MET A 344 -2.98 -115.72 -39.78
C MET A 344 -1.77 -116.28 -40.55
N GLU A 345 -0.55 -115.88 -40.21
CA GLU A 345 0.69 -116.48 -40.74
C GLU A 345 0.92 -117.90 -40.17
N ALA A 346 0.57 -118.13 -38.90
CA ALA A 346 0.61 -119.46 -38.28
C ALA A 346 -0.46 -120.40 -38.84
N GLU A 347 -1.69 -119.94 -39.07
CA GLU A 347 -2.75 -120.70 -39.74
C GLU A 347 -2.36 -121.07 -41.17
N LYS A 348 -1.77 -120.15 -41.95
CA LYS A 348 -1.19 -120.48 -43.26
C LYS A 348 -0.11 -121.55 -43.17
N ALA A 349 0.77 -121.48 -42.17
CA ALA A 349 1.79 -122.50 -41.95
C ALA A 349 1.22 -123.86 -41.46
N LEU A 350 0.01 -123.88 -40.89
CA LEU A 350 -0.74 -125.11 -40.57
C LEU A 350 -1.45 -125.66 -41.82
N LEU A 351 -2.09 -124.82 -42.62
CA LEU A 351 -2.69 -125.20 -43.91
C LEU A 351 -1.64 -125.78 -44.84
N GLU A 352 -0.47 -125.15 -45.00
CA GLU A 352 0.66 -125.70 -45.76
C GLU A 352 1.15 -127.06 -45.23
N ARG A 353 0.99 -127.36 -43.94
CA ARG A 353 1.34 -128.68 -43.37
C ARG A 353 0.28 -129.72 -43.69
N GLU A 354 -0.99 -129.36 -43.64
CA GLU A 354 -2.09 -130.23 -44.04
C GLU A 354 -2.08 -130.48 -45.55
N ASP A 355 -1.79 -129.49 -46.40
CA ASP A 355 -1.57 -129.71 -47.84
C ASP A 355 -0.41 -130.69 -48.11
N ARG A 356 0.74 -130.51 -47.41
CA ARG A 356 1.87 -131.46 -47.45
C ARG A 356 1.58 -132.82 -46.80
N ARG A 357 0.47 -132.97 -46.06
CA ARG A 357 -0.01 -134.24 -45.50
C ARG A 357 -0.99 -134.90 -46.46
N ILE A 358 -1.92 -134.15 -47.04
CA ILE A 358 -2.84 -134.59 -48.10
C ILE A 358 -2.05 -135.06 -49.32
N ALA A 359 -0.99 -134.36 -49.72
CA ALA A 359 -0.06 -134.81 -50.75
C ALA A 359 0.53 -136.20 -50.43
N ARG A 360 1.15 -136.36 -49.24
CA ARG A 360 1.72 -137.65 -48.83
C ARG A 360 0.70 -138.78 -48.66
N LEU A 361 -0.52 -138.48 -48.20
CA LEU A 361 -1.61 -139.45 -48.15
C LEU A 361 -2.06 -139.87 -49.56
N LYS A 362 -2.08 -138.94 -50.51
CA LYS A 362 -2.36 -139.21 -51.92
C LYS A 362 -1.26 -140.04 -52.58
N ASP A 363 0.00 -139.79 -52.24
CA ASP A 363 1.14 -140.58 -52.70
C ASP A 363 1.12 -142.00 -52.09
N SER A 364 0.78 -142.15 -50.81
CA SER A 364 0.55 -143.46 -50.14
C SER A 364 -0.58 -144.24 -50.82
N LEU A 365 -1.72 -143.60 -51.06
CA LEU A 365 -2.86 -144.20 -51.73
C LEU A 365 -2.57 -144.58 -53.20
N MET A 366 -1.61 -143.92 -53.85
CA MET A 366 -1.10 -144.31 -55.17
C MET A 366 -0.21 -145.57 -55.06
N ALA A 367 0.66 -145.65 -54.05
CA ALA A 367 1.48 -146.84 -53.79
C ALA A 367 0.63 -148.07 -53.46
N GLU A 368 -0.29 -147.96 -52.50
CA GLU A 368 -1.27 -149.01 -52.14
C GLU A 368 -2.07 -149.49 -53.37
N ARG A 369 -2.41 -148.57 -54.28
CA ARG A 369 -3.15 -148.88 -55.51
C ARG A 369 -2.30 -149.64 -56.54
N ASP A 370 -1.01 -149.34 -56.63
CA ASP A 370 -0.08 -150.05 -57.52
C ASP A 370 0.38 -151.39 -56.91
N GLU A 371 0.38 -151.53 -55.58
CA GLU A 371 0.52 -152.81 -54.89
C GLU A 371 -0.71 -153.71 -55.09
N LEU A 372 -1.93 -153.15 -55.00
CA LEU A 372 -3.16 -153.86 -55.35
C LEU A 372 -3.22 -154.29 -56.82
N LYS A 373 -2.53 -153.60 -57.75
CA LYS A 373 -2.34 -154.11 -59.12
C LYS A 373 -1.44 -155.35 -59.13
N LYS A 374 -0.27 -155.29 -58.49
CA LYS A 374 0.67 -156.41 -58.43
C LYS A 374 0.01 -157.66 -57.83
N MET A 375 -0.65 -157.54 -56.68
CA MET A 375 -1.39 -158.65 -56.08
C MET A 375 -2.47 -159.22 -57.00
N LYS A 376 -3.12 -158.38 -57.83
CA LYS A 376 -4.10 -158.84 -58.82
C LYS A 376 -3.45 -159.55 -60.00
N GLU A 377 -2.30 -159.08 -60.48
CA GLU A 377 -1.51 -159.72 -61.53
C GLU A 377 -0.92 -161.07 -61.05
N GLU A 378 -0.51 -161.16 -59.78
CA GLU A 378 -0.06 -162.38 -59.11
C GLU A 378 -1.21 -163.38 -58.88
N LEU A 379 -2.40 -162.93 -58.50
CA LEU A 379 -3.60 -163.77 -58.44
C LEU A 379 -3.98 -164.32 -59.81
N GLU A 380 -3.97 -163.48 -60.85
CA GLU A 380 -4.22 -163.91 -62.23
C GLU A 380 -3.12 -164.86 -62.75
N ALA A 381 -1.92 -164.86 -62.17
CA ALA A 381 -0.90 -165.89 -62.45
C ALA A 381 -1.23 -167.21 -61.75
N LYS A 382 -1.50 -167.18 -60.43
CA LYS A 382 -1.84 -168.39 -59.64
C LYS A 382 -3.10 -169.10 -60.12
N GLU A 383 -4.11 -168.37 -60.62
CA GLU A 383 -5.29 -168.99 -61.27
C GLU A 383 -4.93 -169.83 -62.50
N LYS A 384 -3.94 -169.38 -63.30
CA LYS A 384 -3.48 -170.14 -64.48
C LYS A 384 -2.73 -171.41 -64.05
N GLU A 385 -1.85 -171.29 -63.06
CA GLU A 385 -1.11 -172.43 -62.50
C GLU A 385 -2.05 -173.50 -61.91
N LEU A 386 -3.10 -173.08 -61.18
CA LEU A 386 -4.15 -173.98 -60.71
C LEU A 386 -4.82 -174.73 -61.87
N SER A 387 -5.19 -174.02 -62.95
CA SER A 387 -5.87 -174.64 -64.09
C SER A 387 -5.01 -175.67 -64.83
N GLU A 388 -3.69 -175.52 -64.84
CA GLU A 388 -2.78 -176.54 -65.37
C GLU A 388 -2.66 -177.75 -64.43
N LEU A 389 -2.67 -177.55 -63.11
CA LEU A 389 -2.61 -178.62 -62.12
C LEU A 389 -3.88 -179.47 -62.14
N GLU A 390 -5.06 -178.85 -62.24
CA GLU A 390 -6.33 -179.56 -62.42
C GLU A 390 -6.34 -180.41 -63.70
N TRP A 391 -5.81 -179.89 -64.81
CA TRP A 391 -5.69 -180.64 -66.06
C TRP A 391 -4.76 -181.87 -65.95
N LYS A 392 -3.60 -181.72 -65.29
CA LYS A 392 -2.64 -182.81 -65.03
C LYS A 392 -3.29 -183.92 -64.18
N ILE A 393 -3.95 -183.54 -63.08
CA ILE A 393 -4.65 -184.45 -62.16
C ILE A 393 -5.79 -185.20 -62.86
N GLU A 394 -6.48 -184.57 -63.82
CA GLU A 394 -7.61 -185.19 -64.53
C GLU A 394 -7.17 -186.23 -65.58
N ASP A 395 -5.95 -186.13 -66.13
CA ASP A 395 -5.40 -187.16 -67.04
C ASP A 395 -4.78 -188.35 -66.28
N GLU A 396 -4.12 -188.11 -65.14
CA GLU A 396 -3.60 -189.20 -64.30
C GLU A 396 -4.72 -190.13 -63.76
N LYS A 397 -5.89 -189.57 -63.39
CA LYS A 397 -7.09 -190.36 -63.08
C LYS A 397 -7.51 -191.29 -64.23
N ARG A 398 -7.30 -190.89 -65.49
CA ARG A 398 -7.60 -191.71 -66.68
C ARG A 398 -6.51 -192.74 -66.97
N ALA A 399 -5.27 -192.51 -66.55
CA ALA A 399 -4.21 -193.51 -66.58
C ALA A 399 -4.49 -194.64 -65.57
N LEU A 400 -4.67 -194.29 -64.29
CA LEU A 400 -4.92 -195.23 -63.19
C LEU A 400 -6.16 -196.12 -63.42
N LYS A 401 -7.21 -195.58 -64.04
CA LYS A 401 -8.41 -196.38 -64.36
C LYS A 401 -8.12 -197.52 -65.35
N ARG A 402 -7.21 -197.31 -66.32
CA ARG A 402 -6.85 -198.33 -67.33
C ARG A 402 -5.97 -199.43 -66.74
N GLU A 403 -5.03 -199.11 -65.84
CA GLU A 403 -4.24 -200.13 -65.13
C GLU A 403 -5.13 -201.03 -64.27
N LYS A 404 -6.13 -200.45 -63.59
CA LYS A 404 -7.06 -201.20 -62.73
C LYS A 404 -7.89 -202.23 -63.52
N GLU A 405 -8.30 -201.88 -64.74
CA GLU A 405 -9.04 -202.78 -65.64
C GLU A 405 -8.14 -203.89 -66.22
N GLN A 406 -6.83 -203.65 -66.41
CA GLN A 406 -5.88 -204.68 -66.85
C GLN A 406 -5.63 -205.74 -65.76
N LEU A 407 -5.46 -205.33 -64.50
CA LEU A 407 -5.15 -206.24 -63.39
C LEU A 407 -6.28 -207.24 -63.07
N GLU A 408 -7.55 -206.89 -63.29
CA GLU A 408 -8.66 -207.86 -63.16
C GLU A 408 -8.73 -208.86 -64.33
N ALA A 409 -8.21 -208.50 -65.51
CA ALA A 409 -8.20 -209.37 -66.69
C ALA A 409 -7.11 -210.46 -66.63
N GLU A 410 -5.96 -210.20 -66.00
CA GLU A 410 -4.93 -211.21 -65.76
C GLU A 410 -5.38 -212.24 -64.71
N LYS A 411 -6.04 -211.77 -63.65
CA LYS A 411 -6.43 -212.59 -62.49
C LYS A 411 -7.43 -213.72 -62.80
N LYS A 412 -8.07 -213.69 -63.97
CA LYS A 412 -9.01 -214.72 -64.47
C LYS A 412 -8.38 -215.79 -65.37
N LYS A 413 -7.05 -215.80 -65.57
CA LYS A 413 -6.36 -216.68 -66.54
C LYS A 413 -5.50 -217.81 -65.95
N MET A 414 -5.60 -218.09 -64.65
CA MET A 414 -4.76 -219.08 -63.94
C MET A 414 -5.62 -220.23 -63.38
N ILE A 415 -5.31 -221.48 -63.73
CA ILE A 415 -5.95 -222.71 -63.25
C ILE A 415 -4.87 -223.84 -63.05
N PRO A 416 -5.18 -225.07 -62.60
CA PRO A 416 -4.68 -225.60 -61.33
C PRO A 416 -3.43 -226.50 -61.44
N LEU A 417 -2.84 -226.86 -60.29
CA LEU A 417 -1.47 -227.44 -60.22
C LEU A 417 -1.39 -228.97 -60.16
N GLU A 418 -2.50 -229.71 -60.27
CA GLU A 418 -2.53 -231.18 -60.18
C GLU A 418 -1.78 -231.90 -61.34
N GLU A 419 -1.49 -231.21 -62.45
CA GLU A 419 -0.67 -231.77 -63.53
C GLU A 419 0.84 -231.78 -63.24
N HIS A 420 1.33 -231.00 -62.27
CA HIS A 420 2.76 -230.96 -61.96
C HIS A 420 3.24 -232.19 -61.17
N GLU A 421 2.36 -232.82 -60.38
CA GLU A 421 2.71 -234.01 -59.60
C GLU A 421 2.97 -235.23 -60.51
N ARG A 422 2.26 -235.35 -61.64
CA ARG A 422 2.49 -236.42 -62.63
C ARG A 422 3.83 -236.28 -63.36
N LYS A 423 4.15 -235.09 -63.87
CA LYS A 423 5.41 -234.86 -64.60
C LYS A 423 6.66 -234.98 -63.74
N VAL A 424 6.54 -234.78 -62.42
CA VAL A 424 7.64 -235.09 -61.48
C VAL A 424 7.81 -236.61 -61.34
N SER A 425 6.73 -237.40 -61.33
CA SER A 425 6.81 -238.87 -61.28
C SER A 425 7.30 -239.51 -62.59
N GLU A 426 6.91 -239.00 -63.76
CA GLU A 426 7.37 -239.51 -65.07
C GLU A 426 8.88 -239.29 -65.26
N LEU A 427 9.39 -238.12 -64.84
CA LEU A 427 10.83 -237.80 -64.82
C LEU A 427 11.64 -238.58 -63.76
N GLN A 428 11.00 -239.41 -62.93
CA GLN A 428 11.70 -240.39 -62.09
C GLN A 428 11.95 -241.73 -62.78
N GLN A 429 11.35 -242.01 -63.94
CA GLN A 429 11.56 -243.27 -64.68
C GLN A 429 12.50 -243.12 -65.88
N GLU A 430 12.35 -242.07 -66.70
CA GLU A 430 13.17 -241.89 -67.92
C GLU A 430 14.69 -241.81 -67.64
N ILE A 431 15.09 -241.40 -66.43
CA ILE A 431 16.51 -241.30 -66.04
C ILE A 431 17.13 -242.68 -65.76
N GLU A 432 16.37 -243.65 -65.22
CA GLU A 432 16.89 -245.01 -64.99
C GLU A 432 17.07 -245.79 -66.30
N ASP A 433 16.13 -245.65 -67.24
CA ASP A 433 16.19 -246.34 -68.55
C ASP A 433 17.31 -245.78 -69.46
N LEU A 434 17.52 -244.46 -69.48
CA LEU A 434 18.54 -243.84 -70.33
C LEU A 434 19.98 -244.23 -69.94
N GLU A 435 20.27 -244.46 -68.65
CA GLU A 435 21.59 -244.96 -68.22
C GLU A 435 21.83 -246.43 -68.60
N TYR A 436 20.78 -247.23 -68.73
CA TYR A 436 20.85 -248.62 -69.20
C TYR A 436 21.17 -248.69 -70.70
N GLU A 437 20.51 -247.88 -71.53
CA GLU A 437 20.73 -247.88 -72.97
C GLU A 437 22.08 -247.25 -73.38
N LEU A 438 22.52 -246.17 -72.73
CA LEU A 438 23.79 -245.49 -73.05
C LEU A 438 25.02 -246.39 -72.88
N ARG A 439 24.93 -247.42 -72.04
CA ARG A 439 26.00 -248.43 -71.90
C ARG A 439 25.97 -249.42 -73.07
N ARG A 440 24.79 -249.92 -73.42
CA ARG A 440 24.58 -250.92 -74.49
C ARG A 440 24.78 -250.37 -75.90
N ALA A 441 24.60 -249.07 -76.10
CA ALA A 441 24.85 -248.39 -77.37
C ALA A 441 26.36 -248.19 -77.65
N ARG A 442 27.19 -248.02 -76.61
CA ARG A 442 28.64 -247.80 -76.75
C ARG A 442 29.38 -249.01 -77.35
N GLU A 443 28.85 -250.23 -77.18
CA GLU A 443 29.37 -251.46 -77.80
C GLU A 443 29.05 -251.61 -79.30
N ARG A 444 28.32 -250.65 -79.92
CA ARG A 444 27.93 -250.72 -81.34
C ARG A 444 28.54 -249.63 -82.24
N ILE A 445 29.30 -248.68 -81.70
CA ILE A 445 29.84 -247.54 -82.45
C ILE A 445 31.37 -247.60 -82.49
N GLU A 446 31.92 -248.72 -82.96
CA GLU A 446 33.37 -248.95 -83.08
C GLU A 446 33.86 -249.16 -84.53
N GLU A 447 33.02 -249.62 -85.46
CA GLU A 447 33.52 -250.09 -86.78
C GLU A 447 33.71 -249.01 -87.86
N LEU A 448 32.76 -248.07 -88.06
CA LEU A 448 32.79 -247.12 -89.20
C LEU A 448 33.51 -245.80 -88.89
N LYS A 449 34.82 -245.95 -88.70
CA LYS A 449 35.88 -244.94 -88.58
C LYS A 449 35.65 -243.65 -89.40
N GLY A 450 35.73 -242.48 -88.74
CA GLY A 450 35.61 -241.17 -89.43
C GLY A 450 35.98 -239.94 -88.60
N ARG A 451 37.17 -239.94 -87.96
CA ARG A 451 37.79 -238.85 -87.15
C ARG A 451 37.37 -237.41 -87.59
N ALA A 452 37.03 -236.47 -86.69
CA ALA A 452 37.22 -236.42 -85.23
C ALA A 452 36.10 -235.64 -84.47
N PRO A 453 35.92 -235.85 -83.14
CA PRO A 453 34.80 -235.33 -82.35
C PRO A 453 35.28 -234.39 -81.18
N PRO A 454 34.61 -234.22 -80.01
CA PRO A 454 33.73 -233.05 -79.86
C PRO A 454 33.77 -232.34 -78.46
N LYS A 455 32.86 -231.36 -78.29
CA LYS A 455 32.03 -230.99 -77.12
C LYS A 455 32.46 -231.35 -75.67
N GLU A 456 32.37 -230.30 -74.83
CA GLU A 456 31.64 -230.20 -73.54
C GLU A 456 31.96 -231.15 -72.37
N GLU A 457 32.31 -230.54 -71.22
CA GLU A 457 31.96 -231.05 -69.88
C GLU A 457 31.41 -229.91 -68.97
N GLU A 458 30.84 -230.34 -67.85
CA GLU A 458 30.02 -229.64 -66.83
C GLU A 458 30.83 -228.66 -65.90
N PRO A 459 30.24 -227.93 -64.91
CA PRO A 459 29.13 -228.31 -64.03
C PRO A 459 28.10 -227.21 -63.61
N ARG A 460 27.29 -227.56 -62.59
CA ARG A 460 25.99 -226.95 -62.20
C ARG A 460 26.06 -226.20 -60.87
N ARG A 461 25.22 -225.16 -60.66
CA ARG A 461 24.22 -224.98 -59.55
C ARG A 461 23.83 -223.49 -59.27
N PHE A 462 22.56 -223.31 -58.86
CA PHE A 462 21.85 -222.26 -58.06
C PHE A 462 22.53 -220.89 -57.75
N GLU A 463 21.82 -219.74 -57.58
CA GLU A 463 20.46 -219.57 -57.03
C GLU A 463 19.69 -218.27 -57.45
N LYS A 464 18.35 -218.31 -57.33
CA LYS A 464 17.28 -217.27 -57.33
C LYS A 464 17.59 -215.76 -57.52
N ARG A 465 16.89 -215.18 -58.52
CA ARG A 465 16.08 -213.90 -58.50
C ARG A 465 16.80 -212.56 -58.18
N ARG A 466 16.39 -211.37 -58.65
CA ARG A 466 15.09 -210.88 -59.17
C ARG A 466 15.32 -209.64 -60.08
N ILE A 467 14.43 -209.36 -61.05
CA ILE A 467 14.51 -208.17 -61.93
C ILE A 467 13.36 -207.20 -61.62
N LYS A 468 13.64 -205.88 -61.57
CA LYS A 468 12.73 -204.80 -61.98
C LYS A 468 13.48 -203.48 -62.21
N VAL A 469 13.00 -202.67 -63.14
CA VAL A 469 13.41 -201.27 -63.39
C VAL A 469 12.61 -200.34 -62.44
N PRO A 470 13.06 -199.09 -62.17
CA PRO A 470 12.58 -197.94 -62.97
C PRO A 470 13.64 -196.83 -63.18
N SER A 471 13.21 -195.70 -63.75
CA SER A 471 14.04 -194.55 -64.15
C SER A 471 13.41 -193.20 -63.76
N VAL A 472 14.25 -192.24 -63.33
CA VAL A 472 14.12 -190.76 -63.44
C VAL A 472 12.79 -190.07 -63.04
N LYS A 473 12.85 -189.28 -61.96
CA LYS A 473 12.17 -187.98 -61.62
C LYS A 473 12.78 -187.50 -60.26
N VAL A 474 12.93 -186.22 -59.83
CA VAL A 474 12.22 -184.92 -59.98
C VAL A 474 11.08 -184.71 -58.94
N GLU A 475 10.88 -183.45 -58.49
CA GLU A 475 9.96 -182.91 -57.43
C GLU A 475 10.51 -182.87 -55.95
N VAL A 476 10.10 -182.04 -54.96
CA VAL A 476 9.80 -180.55 -54.77
C VAL A 476 9.36 -180.29 -53.27
N GLU A 477 8.89 -179.08 -52.82
CA GLU A 477 8.28 -178.67 -51.48
C GLU A 477 9.28 -178.21 -50.34
N GLU A 478 9.12 -177.24 -49.37
CA GLU A 478 8.14 -176.17 -48.86
C GLU A 478 8.84 -175.08 -47.89
N GLU A 479 8.23 -173.96 -47.34
CA GLU A 479 8.89 -172.67 -46.78
C GLU A 479 8.33 -171.92 -45.44
N GLU A 480 8.85 -170.73 -44.95
CA GLU A 480 8.68 -170.09 -43.53
C GLU A 480 8.75 -168.46 -43.32
N GLU A 481 8.72 -167.83 -42.08
CA GLU A 481 8.50 -166.34 -41.67
C GLU A 481 9.62 -165.59 -40.76
N GLU A 482 9.65 -164.41 -40.01
CA GLU A 482 8.83 -163.34 -39.26
C GLU A 482 9.52 -161.85 -39.08
N GLU A 483 9.10 -160.88 -38.17
CA GLU A 483 9.44 -159.35 -38.11
C GLU A 483 9.60 -158.51 -36.70
N GLU A 484 10.00 -157.16 -36.59
CA GLU A 484 10.23 -156.20 -35.33
C GLU A 484 10.28 -154.54 -35.41
N GLU A 485 10.48 -153.66 -34.31
CA GLU A 485 10.54 -152.09 -34.17
C GLU A 485 11.24 -151.46 -32.81
N VAL A 486 11.36 -150.21 -32.18
CA VAL A 486 10.90 -148.71 -32.08
C VAL A 486 11.69 -147.73 -31.03
N THR A 487 11.67 -146.31 -31.00
CA THR A 487 11.79 -145.27 -29.80
C THR A 487 12.23 -143.69 -29.98
N PHE A 488 12.04 -142.70 -28.99
CA PHE A 488 12.06 -141.13 -29.06
C PHE A 488 12.32 -140.23 -27.70
N ARG A 489 12.45 -138.85 -27.38
CA ARG A 489 12.67 -137.36 -27.85
C ARG A 489 12.88 -136.18 -26.68
N PRO A 490 13.26 -134.82 -26.86
CA PRO A 490 13.84 -133.76 -25.85
C PRO A 490 13.26 -132.23 -25.54
N LYS A 491 13.95 -131.19 -24.87
CA LYS A 491 13.48 -129.78 -24.29
C LYS A 491 14.47 -128.46 -24.06
N ARG A 492 14.10 -127.23 -23.43
CA ARG A 492 14.81 -125.82 -23.20
C ARG A 492 14.44 -124.93 -21.86
N LYS A 493 14.70 -123.61 -21.37
CA LYS A 493 14.97 -122.08 -21.71
C LYS A 493 15.53 -121.08 -20.52
N VAL A 494 15.68 -119.67 -20.59
CA VAL A 494 16.42 -118.59 -19.68
C VAL A 494 15.79 -117.09 -19.40
N ALA A 495 16.37 -116.05 -18.64
CA ALA A 495 15.84 -114.66 -18.09
C ALA A 495 16.78 -113.31 -17.92
N VAL A 496 16.39 -112.14 -17.21
CA VAL A 496 16.78 -110.59 -17.26
C VAL A 496 16.45 -109.68 -15.92
N GLU A 497 16.67 -108.34 -15.44
CA GLU A 497 17.52 -107.00 -15.37
C GLU A 497 17.02 -105.94 -14.19
N GLU A 498 17.26 -104.60 -13.76
CA GLU A 498 17.90 -103.15 -13.94
C GLU A 498 17.97 -102.22 -12.56
N GLU A 499 18.14 -100.86 -12.17
CA GLU A 499 18.22 -99.32 -12.52
C GLU A 499 18.87 -98.29 -11.40
N GLU A 500 19.01 -96.88 -11.49
CA GLU A 500 19.67 -95.84 -10.49
C GLU A 500 19.29 -94.23 -10.48
N LYS A 501 19.81 -93.24 -9.61
CA LYS A 501 19.44 -91.70 -9.47
C LYS A 501 20.21 -90.58 -8.55
N GLU A 502 19.76 -89.25 -8.41
CA GLU A 502 20.39 -87.98 -7.74
C GLU A 502 19.48 -86.91 -6.89
N GLU A 503 19.88 -85.62 -6.49
CA GLU A 503 19.36 -84.60 -5.41
C GLU A 503 19.34 -83.01 -5.80
N VAL A 504 19.05 -81.79 -5.14
CA VAL A 504 18.39 -81.04 -3.92
C VAL A 504 18.54 -79.42 -3.90
N LYS A 505 18.34 -78.40 -2.94
CA LYS A 505 17.96 -78.04 -1.48
C LYS A 505 17.56 -76.47 -1.20
N GLU A 506 17.60 -75.81 0.02
CA GLU A 506 16.90 -74.49 0.49
C GLU A 506 17.68 -73.22 1.14
N GLU A 507 17.00 -72.15 1.71
CA GLU A 507 17.46 -70.76 2.20
C GLU A 507 17.13 -70.23 3.69
N LYS A 508 17.58 -68.99 4.14
CA LYS A 508 17.49 -68.40 5.56
C LYS A 508 17.37 -66.82 5.76
N LYS A 509 17.16 -66.29 7.00
CA LYS A 509 16.81 -64.85 7.40
C LYS A 509 17.81 -64.03 8.30
N TYR A 510 17.61 -62.68 8.45
CA TYR A 510 18.54 -61.65 9.06
C TYR A 510 18.01 -60.83 10.29
N LYS A 511 18.82 -59.94 10.95
CA LYS A 511 18.52 -59.12 12.16
C LYS A 511 18.86 -57.59 12.06
N PRO A 512 18.06 -56.66 12.65
CA PRO A 512 18.17 -55.19 12.45
C PRO A 512 19.23 -54.44 13.30
N LYS A 513 19.52 -53.17 12.97
CA LYS A 513 20.52 -52.28 13.63
C LYS A 513 19.94 -50.90 14.05
N LEU A 514 20.71 -50.10 14.81
CA LEU A 514 20.34 -48.75 15.31
C LEU A 514 21.34 -47.67 14.86
N VAL A 515 20.87 -46.47 14.51
CA VAL A 515 21.69 -45.31 14.09
C VAL A 515 21.22 -44.01 14.78
N LYS A 516 22.09 -43.01 14.98
CA LYS A 516 21.72 -41.69 15.55
C LYS A 516 21.43 -40.65 14.47
N CYS A 517 20.48 -39.75 14.70
CA CYS A 517 20.23 -38.57 13.85
C CYS A 517 21.29 -37.48 14.07
N PRO A 518 21.89 -36.87 13.02
CA PRO A 518 22.86 -35.80 13.18
C PRO A 518 22.26 -34.46 13.67
N LYS A 519 20.96 -34.21 13.43
CA LYS A 519 20.31 -32.93 13.78
C LYS A 519 19.75 -32.87 15.20
N CYS A 520 19.45 -34.01 15.84
CA CYS A 520 18.86 -34.05 17.19
C CYS A 520 19.32 -35.23 18.07
N SER A 521 20.35 -35.98 17.66
CA SER A 521 20.90 -37.16 18.37
C SER A 521 19.95 -38.35 18.64
N ALA A 522 18.67 -38.26 18.28
CA ALA A 522 17.68 -39.33 18.48
C ALA A 522 18.08 -40.65 17.76
N LYS A 523 17.78 -41.79 18.40
CA LYS A 523 18.08 -43.13 17.89
C LYS A 523 16.98 -43.63 16.94
N ILE A 524 17.35 -44.15 15.77
CA ILE A 524 16.46 -44.66 14.73
C ILE A 524 16.77 -46.15 14.48
N LYS A 525 15.74 -47.00 14.42
CA LYS A 525 15.87 -48.42 14.07
C LYS A 525 15.91 -48.59 12.54
N VAL A 526 16.79 -49.46 12.05
CA VAL A 526 16.96 -49.77 10.63
C VAL A 526 16.70 -51.25 10.40
N THR A 527 15.66 -51.56 9.62
CA THR A 527 15.11 -52.91 9.42
C THR A 527 15.72 -53.66 8.23
N SER A 528 16.01 -52.99 7.12
CA SER A 528 16.66 -53.62 5.94
C SER A 528 18.20 -53.57 6.01
N PRO A 529 18.91 -54.64 5.59
CA PRO A 529 20.36 -54.60 5.34
C PRO A 529 20.75 -53.78 4.10
N GLU A 530 19.84 -53.56 3.15
CA GLU A 530 20.12 -52.99 1.84
C GLU A 530 20.44 -51.49 1.89
N ARG A 531 21.28 -51.03 0.96
CA ARG A 531 21.78 -49.66 0.89
C ARG A 531 21.95 -49.24 -0.58
N PRO A 532 21.66 -47.98 -0.95
CA PRO A 532 21.30 -46.87 -0.07
C PRO A 532 19.87 -46.94 0.49
N LEU A 533 19.68 -46.49 1.72
CA LEU A 533 18.38 -46.45 2.39
C LEU A 533 18.08 -45.02 2.87
N THR A 534 16.98 -44.44 2.38
CA THR A 534 16.50 -43.13 2.86
C THR A 534 15.78 -43.31 4.20
N VAL A 535 16.19 -42.56 5.21
CA VAL A 535 15.67 -42.63 6.58
C VAL A 535 15.27 -41.25 7.07
N VAL A 536 14.07 -41.16 7.65
CA VAL A 536 13.53 -39.91 8.22
C VAL A 536 13.62 -39.99 9.74
N CYS A 537 14.10 -38.93 10.39
CA CYS A 537 14.14 -38.87 11.85
C CYS A 537 12.75 -38.51 12.42
N PRO A 538 12.11 -39.39 13.22
CA PRO A 538 10.77 -39.13 13.76
C PRO A 538 10.73 -37.96 14.75
N SER A 539 11.87 -37.59 15.35
CA SER A 539 11.96 -36.52 16.36
C SER A 539 12.27 -35.13 15.80
N CYS A 540 12.55 -34.99 14.49
CA CYS A 540 12.85 -33.67 13.90
C CYS A 540 12.56 -33.54 12.39
N GLY A 541 11.93 -34.54 11.75
CA GLY A 541 11.59 -34.55 10.33
C GLY A 541 12.78 -34.63 9.35
N TYR A 542 14.03 -34.57 9.83
CA TYR A 542 15.22 -34.57 8.99
C TYR A 542 15.34 -35.87 8.19
N LYS A 543 15.35 -35.75 6.85
CA LYS A 543 15.57 -36.84 5.91
C LYS A 543 17.06 -36.97 5.61
N GLY A 544 17.62 -38.17 5.73
CA GLY A 544 19.00 -38.48 5.38
C GLY A 544 19.12 -39.82 4.66
N ILE A 545 20.16 -40.01 3.86
CA ILE A 545 20.40 -41.25 3.11
C ILE A 545 21.54 -42.02 3.77
N LEU A 546 21.23 -43.18 4.34
CA LEU A 546 22.25 -44.14 4.77
C LEU A 546 22.80 -44.84 3.53
N ARG A 547 24.05 -44.53 3.16
CA ARG A 547 24.83 -45.31 2.20
C ARG A 547 25.46 -46.52 2.94
N LYS A 548 26.30 -47.32 2.26
CA LYS A 548 27.00 -48.45 2.90
C LYS A 548 28.00 -47.96 3.94
#